data_AF-A0A2P5PIA1-F1
#
_entry.id   AF-A0A2P5PIA1-F1
#
_cell.length_a   1.000
_cell.length_b   1.000
_cell.length_c   1.000
_cell.angle_alpha   90.00
_cell.angle_beta   90.00
_cell.angle_gamma   90.00
#
_symmetry.space_group_name_H-M   'P 1'
#
loop_
_entity.id
_entity.type
_entity.pdbx_description
1 polymer ?
#
loop_
_entity_poly.entity_id
_entity_poly.type
_entity_poly.pdbx_seq_one_letter_code
_entity_poly.pdbx_strand_id
1 'polypeptide(L)'
;MGLSQRKHLYKVVKVMEKAIVVKSTTSFYEQALKMIHKELFKIVSYLKFDSEEYEIINEVVQTLDDVIHETQDIYHYSIIDDKGEHKHTTDRKGHIIGILEWALDYIVGNIEVEE
;
A
#
# COMPACT_ATOMS: atom_id res chain seq x y z
N MET A 1 -3.62 -18.58 4.38
CA MET A 1 -2.45 -18.00 5.09
C MET A 1 -2.34 -18.52 6.53
N GLY A 2 -1.12 -18.79 7.05
CA GLY A 2 -0.90 -19.27 8.42
C GLY A 2 -0.85 -18.16 9.49
N LEU A 3 -0.95 -18.54 10.78
CA LEU A 3 -1.03 -17.59 11.90
C LEU A 3 0.19 -16.65 11.98
N SER A 4 1.40 -17.18 11.77
CA SER A 4 2.62 -16.36 11.81
C SER A 4 2.63 -15.28 10.72
N GLN A 5 2.15 -15.61 9.51
CA GLN A 5 2.05 -14.68 8.40
C GLN A 5 0.96 -13.62 8.65
N ARG A 6 -0.21 -14.02 9.20
CA ARG A 6 -1.28 -13.09 9.60
C ARG A 6 -0.78 -12.04 10.60
N LYS A 7 -0.06 -12.47 11.64
CA LYS A 7 0.54 -11.56 12.62
C LYS A 7 1.60 -10.64 12.05
N HIS A 8 2.34 -11.10 11.04
CA HIS A 8 3.27 -10.23 10.31
C HIS A 8 2.51 -9.20 9.50
N LEU A 9 1.51 -9.61 8.74
CA LEU A 9 0.64 -8.71 7.96
C LEU A 9 -0.03 -7.66 8.85
N TYR A 10 -0.57 -8.07 10.00
CA TYR A 10 -1.14 -7.15 10.99
C TYR A 10 -0.17 -6.04 11.39
N LYS A 11 1.10 -6.40 11.68
CA LYS A 11 2.12 -5.39 12.03
C LYS A 11 2.39 -4.43 10.87
N VAL A 12 2.43 -4.93 9.64
CA VAL A 12 2.65 -4.10 8.45
C VAL A 12 1.47 -3.15 8.23
N VAL A 13 0.23 -3.65 8.37
CA VAL A 13 -1.01 -2.84 8.34
C VAL A 13 -0.96 -1.73 9.39
N LYS A 14 -0.58 -2.03 10.63
CA LYS A 14 -0.42 -1.01 11.69
C LYS A 14 0.67 0.01 11.40
N VAL A 15 1.71 -0.37 10.67
CA VAL A 15 2.74 0.57 10.21
C VAL A 15 2.20 1.46 9.09
N MET A 16 1.44 0.92 8.13
CA MET A 16 0.76 1.67 7.08
C MET A 16 -0.21 2.71 7.67
N GLU A 17 -1.12 2.29 8.55
CA GLU A 17 -2.08 3.18 9.24
C GLU A 17 -1.35 4.38 9.89
N LYS A 18 -0.28 4.11 10.62
CA LYS A 18 0.52 5.16 11.29
C LYS A 18 1.24 6.08 10.30
N ALA A 19 1.77 5.52 9.21
CA ALA A 19 2.48 6.28 8.18
C ALA A 19 1.53 7.23 7.43
N ILE A 20 0.28 6.82 7.19
CA ILE A 20 -0.72 7.64 6.49
C ILE A 20 -1.12 8.86 7.34
N VAL A 21 -1.39 8.68 8.63
CA VAL A 21 -1.90 9.76 9.49
C VAL A 21 -0.84 10.75 9.98
N VAL A 22 0.44 10.37 9.97
CA VAL A 22 1.51 11.27 10.42
C VAL A 22 1.75 12.35 9.37
N LYS A 23 1.85 13.61 9.78
CA LYS A 23 2.26 14.71 8.89
C LYS A 23 3.79 14.80 8.86
N SER A 24 4.41 14.34 7.77
CA SER A 24 5.87 14.30 7.65
C SER A 24 6.38 14.84 6.30
N THR A 25 7.68 14.68 6.02
CA THR A 25 8.35 15.10 4.77
C THR A 25 8.20 14.05 3.65
N THR A 26 8.37 14.43 2.39
CA THR A 26 8.35 13.48 1.25
C THR A 26 9.34 12.33 1.45
N SER A 27 10.56 12.62 1.89
CA SER A 27 11.59 11.61 2.14
C SER A 27 11.16 10.58 3.19
N PHE A 28 10.40 10.99 4.22
CA PHE A 28 9.83 10.06 5.18
C PHE A 28 8.87 9.08 4.50
N TYR A 29 7.95 9.56 3.66
CA TYR A 29 6.99 8.68 2.97
C TYR A 29 7.67 7.75 1.96
N GLU A 30 8.72 8.22 1.27
CA GLU A 30 9.52 7.35 0.40
C GLU A 30 10.22 6.22 1.16
N GLN A 31 10.75 6.52 2.35
CA GLN A 31 11.33 5.51 3.23
C GLN A 31 10.27 4.55 3.76
N ALA A 32 9.10 5.07 4.16
CA ALA A 32 7.98 4.25 4.60
C ALA A 32 7.51 3.30 3.49
N LEU A 33 7.31 3.80 2.28
CA LEU A 33 6.93 3.03 1.10
C LEU A 33 7.90 1.87 0.84
N LYS A 34 9.21 2.15 0.82
CA LYS A 34 10.25 1.12 0.63
C LYS A 34 10.26 0.07 1.74
N MET A 35 10.07 0.50 2.98
CA MET A 35 10.00 -0.40 4.13
C MET A 35 8.76 -1.31 4.06
N ILE A 36 7.59 -0.74 3.79
CA ILE A 36 6.32 -1.46 3.68
C ILE A 36 6.38 -2.46 2.52
N HIS A 37 6.82 -2.03 1.33
CA HIS A 37 7.05 -2.90 0.17
C HIS A 37 7.93 -4.10 0.54
N LYS A 38 9.07 -3.86 1.22
CA LYS A 38 9.98 -4.93 1.64
C LYS A 38 9.32 -5.92 2.61
N GLU A 39 8.51 -5.45 3.55
CA GLU A 39 7.84 -6.33 4.51
C GLU A 39 6.71 -7.13 3.85
N LEU A 40 5.94 -6.54 2.95
CA LEU A 40 4.91 -7.24 2.17
C LEU A 40 5.55 -8.28 1.24
N PHE A 41 6.65 -7.95 0.56
CA PHE A 41 7.37 -8.89 -0.29
C PHE A 41 7.83 -10.15 0.47
N LYS A 42 8.29 -9.99 1.72
CA LYS A 42 8.59 -11.14 2.58
C LYS A 42 7.35 -11.99 2.83
N ILE A 43 6.22 -11.37 3.14
CA ILE A 43 4.96 -12.10 3.39
C ILE A 43 4.57 -12.90 2.14
N VAL A 44 4.55 -12.26 0.96
CA VAL A 44 4.26 -12.90 -0.33
C VAL A 44 5.16 -14.12 -0.56
N SER A 45 6.46 -14.02 -0.24
CA SER A 45 7.41 -15.13 -0.45
C SER A 45 7.10 -16.40 0.37
N TYR A 46 6.27 -16.29 1.42
CA TYR A 46 5.83 -17.43 2.24
C TYR A 46 4.45 -17.96 1.85
N LEU A 47 3.72 -17.28 0.98
CA LEU A 47 2.39 -17.69 0.57
C LEU A 47 2.47 -18.74 -0.54
N LYS A 48 1.41 -19.55 -0.62
CA LYS A 48 1.27 -20.49 -1.71
C LYS A 48 0.98 -19.68 -2.97
N PHE A 49 1.76 -19.89 -4.01
CA PHE A 49 1.54 -19.29 -5.33
C PHE A 49 0.09 -19.52 -5.80
N ASP A 50 -0.52 -18.49 -6.41
CA ASP A 50 -1.93 -18.43 -6.84
C ASP A 50 -2.97 -18.67 -5.73
N SER A 51 -2.62 -18.52 -4.44
CA SER A 51 -3.65 -18.37 -3.41
C SER A 51 -4.24 -16.97 -3.46
N GLU A 52 -5.49 -16.82 -3.04
CA GLU A 52 -6.17 -15.52 -2.96
C GLU A 52 -5.32 -14.49 -2.18
N GLU A 53 -4.76 -14.87 -1.03
CA GLU A 53 -3.89 -13.96 -0.28
C GLU A 53 -2.56 -13.66 -0.99
N TYR A 54 -2.05 -14.59 -1.80
CA TYR A 54 -0.88 -14.34 -2.63
C TYR A 54 -1.20 -13.28 -3.68
N GLU A 55 -2.30 -13.45 -4.43
CA GLU A 55 -2.70 -12.52 -5.48
C GLU A 55 -2.91 -11.10 -4.93
N ILE A 56 -3.66 -10.97 -3.83
CA ILE A 56 -3.96 -9.68 -3.20
C ILE A 56 -2.67 -8.98 -2.74
N ILE A 57 -1.81 -9.66 -1.98
CA ILE A 57 -0.60 -9.02 -1.45
C ILE A 57 0.42 -8.79 -2.56
N ASN A 58 0.52 -9.69 -3.54
CA ASN A 58 1.42 -9.53 -4.67
C ASN A 58 1.05 -8.34 -5.56
N GLU A 59 -0.24 -8.08 -5.78
CA GLU A 59 -0.71 -6.90 -6.50
C GLU A 59 -0.29 -5.60 -5.80
N VAL A 60 -0.45 -5.55 -4.47
CA VAL A 60 0.03 -4.41 -3.69
C VAL A 60 1.54 -4.27 -3.82
N VAL A 61 2.30 -5.35 -3.65
CA VAL A 61 3.76 -5.35 -3.78
C VAL A 61 4.20 -4.79 -5.13
N GLN A 62 3.61 -5.26 -6.23
CA GLN A 62 3.93 -4.78 -7.57
C GLN A 62 3.61 -3.29 -7.74
N THR A 63 2.44 -2.86 -7.27
CA THR A 63 2.04 -1.44 -7.32
C THR A 63 2.99 -0.55 -6.52
N LEU A 64 3.40 -0.98 -5.32
CA LEU A 64 4.36 -0.22 -4.51
C LEU A 64 5.75 -0.18 -5.18
N ASP A 65 6.17 -1.26 -5.83
CA ASP A 65 7.45 -1.29 -6.56
C ASP A 65 7.44 -0.34 -7.76
N ASP A 66 6.35 -0.32 -8.54
CA ASP A 66 6.18 0.63 -9.64
C ASP A 66 6.31 2.07 -9.12
N VAL A 67 5.58 2.39 -8.05
CA VAL A 67 5.61 3.72 -7.43
C VAL A 67 6.99 4.06 -6.89
N ILE A 68 7.75 3.12 -6.34
CA ILE A 68 9.14 3.35 -5.89
C ILE A 68 10.04 3.80 -7.04
N HIS A 69 9.80 3.30 -8.26
CA HIS A 69 10.61 3.57 -9.45
C HIS A 69 10.11 4.76 -10.29
N GLU A 70 8.97 5.35 -9.94
CA GLU A 70 8.49 6.56 -10.60
C GLU A 70 9.39 7.77 -10.34
N THR A 71 9.58 8.59 -11.38
CA THR A 71 10.38 9.81 -11.34
C THR A 71 9.57 11.07 -11.69
N GLN A 72 8.25 10.98 -11.62
CA GLN A 72 7.35 12.07 -11.99
C GLN A 72 7.26 13.10 -10.84
N ASP A 73 7.10 14.37 -11.18
CA ASP A 73 6.93 15.44 -10.20
C ASP A 73 5.45 15.77 -9.93
N ILE A 74 4.58 15.53 -10.91
CA ILE A 74 3.14 15.79 -10.85
C ILE A 74 2.39 14.50 -11.17
N TYR A 75 1.52 14.11 -10.25
CA TYR A 75 0.72 12.90 -10.34
C TYR A 75 -0.74 13.24 -10.55
N HIS A 76 -1.42 12.47 -11.40
CA HIS A 76 -2.83 12.68 -11.73
C HIS A 76 -3.65 11.52 -11.16
N TYR A 77 -4.79 11.82 -10.56
CA TYR A 77 -5.73 10.82 -10.10
C TYR A 77 -7.16 11.29 -10.30
N SER A 78 -8.10 10.36 -10.34
CA SER A 78 -9.52 10.63 -10.52
C SER A 78 -10.31 10.06 -9.36
N ILE A 79 -11.23 10.85 -8.80
CA ILE A 79 -12.23 10.38 -7.82
C ILE A 79 -13.56 10.28 -8.56
N ILE A 80 -14.23 9.13 -8.46
CA ILE A 80 -15.60 8.96 -8.97
C ILE A 80 -16.54 8.99 -7.76
N ASP A 81 -17.41 10.00 -7.70
CA ASP A 81 -18.46 10.13 -6.69
C ASP A 81 -19.86 10.22 -7.33
N ASP A 82 -20.88 10.56 -6.53
CA ASP A 82 -22.26 10.72 -6.97
C ASP A 82 -22.47 11.87 -7.99
N LYS A 83 -21.47 12.73 -8.18
CA LYS A 83 -21.45 13.86 -9.11
C LYS A 83 -20.60 13.61 -10.35
N GLY A 84 -19.92 12.48 -10.43
CA GLY A 84 -19.16 12.03 -11.61
C GLY A 84 -17.66 11.88 -11.34
N GLU A 85 -16.87 11.86 -12.42
CA GLU A 85 -15.41 11.77 -12.33
C GLU A 85 -14.78 13.16 -12.12
N HIS A 86 -14.04 13.31 -11.04
CA HIS A 86 -13.30 14.50 -10.67
C HIS A 86 -11.80 14.25 -10.80
N LYS A 87 -11.15 14.98 -11.71
CA LYS A 87 -9.71 14.88 -11.93
C LYS A 87 -8.95 15.79 -10.98
N HIS A 88 -7.89 15.26 -10.39
CA HIS A 88 -7.05 15.94 -9.43
C HIS A 88 -5.57 15.74 -9.79
N THR A 89 -4.75 16.65 -9.27
CA THR A 89 -3.29 16.55 -9.32
C THR A 89 -2.73 16.58 -7.92
N THR A 90 -1.62 15.88 -7.70
CA THR A 90 -0.92 15.88 -6.42
C THR A 90 0.60 15.87 -6.63
N ASP A 91 1.32 16.22 -5.57
CA ASP A 91 2.78 16.13 -5.52
C ASP A 91 3.22 14.69 -5.15
N ARG A 92 4.53 14.42 -5.21
CA ARG A 92 5.09 13.11 -4.85
C ARG A 92 4.62 12.61 -3.48
N LYS A 93 4.54 13.51 -2.50
CA LYS A 93 4.12 13.15 -1.15
C LYS A 93 2.66 12.70 -1.13
N GLY A 94 1.77 13.48 -1.72
CA GLY A 94 0.34 13.15 -1.76
C GLY A 94 0.08 11.90 -2.60
N HIS A 95 0.86 11.67 -3.66
CA HIS A 95 0.77 10.44 -4.44
C HIS A 95 1.12 9.20 -3.60
N ILE A 96 2.27 9.21 -2.89
CA ILE A 96 2.65 8.09 -2.02
C ILE A 96 1.61 7.84 -0.93
N ILE A 97 1.07 8.90 -0.31
CA ILE A 97 0.02 8.76 0.71
C ILE A 97 -1.21 8.06 0.12
N GLY A 98 -1.70 8.53 -1.04
CA GLY A 98 -2.87 7.93 -1.69
C GLY A 98 -2.66 6.47 -2.07
N ILE A 99 -1.46 6.09 -2.52
CA ILE A 99 -1.12 4.70 -2.82
C ILE A 99 -1.08 3.84 -1.54
N LEU A 100 -0.57 4.37 -0.44
CA LEU A 100 -0.58 3.67 0.85
C LEU A 100 -2.00 3.51 1.41
N GLU A 101 -2.86 4.49 1.22
CA GLU A 101 -4.30 4.42 1.57
C GLU A 101 -5.00 3.34 0.76
N TRP A 102 -4.82 3.33 -0.57
CA TRP A 102 -5.36 2.28 -1.43
C TRP A 102 -4.85 0.89 -1.02
N ALA A 103 -3.55 0.74 -0.77
CA ALA A 103 -2.96 -0.52 -0.37
C ALA A 103 -3.52 -1.04 0.97
N LEU A 104 -3.72 -0.14 1.93
CA LEU A 104 -4.34 -0.45 3.22
C LEU A 104 -5.77 -0.95 3.04
N ASP A 105 -6.59 -0.18 2.31
CA ASP A 105 -8.00 -0.51 2.07
C ASP A 105 -8.14 -1.81 1.28
N TYR A 106 -7.28 -2.03 0.28
CA TYR A 106 -7.28 -3.25 -0.52
C TYR A 106 -6.91 -4.48 0.30
N ILE A 107 -5.90 -4.39 1.17
CA ILE A 107 -5.52 -5.52 2.03
C ILE A 107 -6.61 -5.80 3.06
N VAL A 108 -7.07 -4.79 3.81
CA VAL A 108 -8.07 -4.99 4.88
C VAL A 108 -9.45 -5.35 4.33
N GLY A 109 -9.77 -4.90 3.11
CA GLY A 109 -11.02 -5.24 2.44
C GLY A 109 -11.09 -6.68 1.92
N ASN A 110 -9.95 -7.31 1.64
CA ASN A 110 -9.89 -8.64 1.04
C ASN A 110 -9.26 -9.72 1.94
N ILE A 111 -8.49 -9.34 2.96
CA ILE A 111 -7.81 -10.28 3.87
C ILE A 111 -8.20 -9.97 5.31
N GLU A 112 -8.65 -10.99 6.03
CA GLU A 112 -8.85 -10.89 7.47
C GLU A 112 -7.51 -10.78 8.21
N VAL A 113 -7.27 -9.60 8.79
CA VAL A 113 -6.05 -9.25 9.50
C VAL A 113 -6.30 -9.30 11.01
N GLU A 114 -5.90 -10.39 11.67
CA GLU A 114 -6.07 -10.60 13.12
C GLU A 114 -4.76 -10.41 13.92
N GLU A 115 -4.89 -10.10 15.21
CA GLU A 115 -3.80 -9.94 16.20
C GLU A 115 -3.09 -11.24 16.63
#